data_AF-A0A935F992-F1
#
_entry.id   AF-A0A935F992-F1
#
_cell.length_a   1.000
_cell.length_b   1.000
_cell.length_c   1.000
_cell.angle_alpha   90.00
_cell.angle_beta   90.00
_cell.angle_gamma   90.00
#
_symmetry.space_group_name_H-M   'P 1'
#
loop_
_entity.id
_entity.type
_entity.pdbx_description
1 polymer ?
#
loop_
_entity_poly.entity_id
_entity_poly.type
_entity_poly.pdbx_seq_one_letter_code
_entity_poly.pdbx_strand_id
1 'polypeptide(L)'
;MNQSYCNDQAYIAESFHLDDDYIGQMSRLSQFKINSYKLSLIKASFCRTKDELEKNLHSTLLNYTSPAIILADLGFFKSETEN
;
A
#
# COMPACT_ATOMS: atom_id res chain seq x y z
N MET A 1 26.17 -28.20 20.64
CA MET A 1 25.59 -26.85 20.69
C MET A 1 26.12 -26.09 19.48
N ASN A 2 25.37 -26.08 18.38
CA ASN A 2 25.74 -25.32 17.19
C ASN A 2 25.13 -23.93 17.35
N GLN A 3 25.91 -22.95 17.82
CA GLN A 3 25.54 -21.56 17.67
C GLN A 3 25.57 -21.26 16.17
N SER A 4 24.40 -21.25 15.53
CA SER A 4 24.23 -20.57 14.25
C SER A 4 24.59 -19.11 14.51
N TYR A 5 25.81 -18.72 14.15
CA TYR A 5 26.17 -17.32 14.05
C TYR A 5 25.20 -16.73 13.02
N CYS A 6 24.22 -15.97 13.49
CA CYS A 6 23.39 -15.15 12.62
C CYS A 6 24.37 -14.25 11.85
N ASN A 7 24.40 -14.35 10.53
CA ASN A 7 25.27 -13.52 9.73
C ASN A 7 24.66 -12.12 9.70
N ASP A 8 25.01 -11.28 10.67
CA ASP A 8 24.47 -9.94 10.83
C ASP A 8 24.62 -9.10 9.55
N GLN A 9 25.69 -9.32 8.77
CA GLN A 9 25.87 -8.63 7.49
C GLN A 9 24.83 -9.04 6.45
N ALA A 10 24.47 -10.33 6.39
CA ALA A 10 23.43 -10.81 5.48
C ALA A 10 22.04 -10.30 5.91
N TYR A 11 21.75 -10.29 7.20
CA TYR A 11 20.50 -9.74 7.75
C TYR A 11 20.36 -8.23 7.47
N ILE A 12 21.44 -7.48 7.65
CA ILE A 12 21.47 -6.04 7.34
C ILE A 12 21.28 -5.81 5.84
N ALA A 13 21.96 -6.57 4.98
CA ALA A 13 21.80 -6.46 3.54
C ALA A 13 20.38 -6.79 3.05
N GLU A 14 19.76 -7.82 3.62
CA GLU A 14 18.37 -8.17 3.33
C GLU A 14 17.40 -7.06 3.76
N SER A 15 17.61 -6.47 4.94
CA SER A 15 16.80 -5.35 5.43
C SER A 15 16.83 -4.15 4.46
N PHE A 16 18.02 -3.76 4.00
CA PHE A 16 18.14 -2.68 3.01
C PHE A 16 17.46 -3.01 1.69
N HIS A 17 17.54 -4.26 1.24
CA HIS A 17 16.89 -4.69 0.01
C HIS A 17 15.36 -4.61 0.12
N LEU A 18 14.80 -5.02 1.26
CA LEU A 18 13.36 -4.91 1.54
C LEU A 18 12.89 -3.45 1.58
N ASP A 19 13.67 -2.56 2.19
CA ASP A 19 13.37 -1.13 2.23
C ASP A 19 13.35 -0.53 0.82
N ASP A 20 14.35 -0.85 0.00
CA ASP A 20 14.43 -0.38 -1.40
C ASP A 20 13.24 -0.87 -2.23
N ASP A 21 12.87 -2.15 -2.09
CA ASP A 21 11.71 -2.72 -2.78
C ASP A 21 10.41 -2.06 -2.33
N TYR A 22 10.24 -1.86 -1.02
CA TYR A 22 9.08 -1.17 -0.45
C TYR A 22 8.97 0.27 -0.98
N ILE A 23 10.08 1.03 -0.97
CA ILE A 23 10.12 2.40 -1.50
C ILE A 23 9.78 2.41 -2.99
N GLY A 24 10.32 1.47 -3.77
CA GLY A 24 10.05 1.33 -5.19
C GLY A 24 8.57 1.07 -5.49
N GLN A 25 7.95 0.15 -4.75
CA GLN A 25 6.53 -0.15 -4.88
C GLN A 25 5.64 1.02 -4.45
N MET A 26 5.97 1.68 -3.34
CA MET A 26 5.23 2.85 -2.85
C MET A 26 5.32 4.04 -3.80
N SER A 27 6.47 4.26 -4.43
CA SER A 27 6.66 5.28 -5.45
C SER A 27 5.76 5.03 -6.67
N ARG A 28 5.72 3.78 -7.18
CA ARG A 28 4.83 3.38 -8.29
C ARG A 28 3.36 3.57 -7.93
N LEU A 29 2.96 3.12 -6.74
CA LEU A 29 1.59 3.30 -6.26
C LEU A 29 1.22 4.79 -6.18
N SER A 30 2.12 5.62 -5.66
CA SER A 30 1.91 7.07 -5.57
C SER A 30 1.74 7.70 -6.96
N GLN A 31 2.54 7.28 -7.93
CA GLN A 31 2.43 7.74 -9.31
C GLN A 31 1.08 7.32 -9.94
N PHE A 32 0.65 6.08 -9.75
CA PHE A 32 -0.66 5.62 -10.23
C PHE A 32 -1.79 6.43 -9.59
N LYS A 33 -1.70 6.74 -8.29
CA LYS A 33 -2.69 7.58 -7.62
C LYS A 33 -2.73 8.98 -8.21
N ILE A 34 -1.59 9.66 -8.34
CA ILE A 34 -1.56 11.01 -8.95
C ILE A 34 -2.18 11.01 -10.35
N ASN A 35 -1.89 9.99 -11.16
CA ASN A 35 -2.47 9.85 -12.50
C ASN A 35 -3.98 9.59 -12.47
N SER A 36 -4.44 8.70 -11.60
CA SER A 36 -5.88 8.43 -11.39
C SER A 36 -6.64 9.66 -10.89
N TYR A 37 -6.02 10.48 -10.03
CA TYR A 37 -6.59 11.75 -9.61
C TYR A 37 -6.74 12.73 -10.78
N LYS A 38 -5.69 12.90 -11.59
CA LYS A 38 -5.74 13.75 -12.79
C LYS A 38 -6.83 13.30 -13.76
N LEU A 39 -6.97 11.99 -13.98
CA LEU A 39 -8.05 11.41 -14.78
C LEU A 39 -9.43 11.67 -14.17
N SER A 40 -9.54 11.60 -12.83
CA SER A 40 -10.78 11.89 -12.12
C SER A 40 -11.17 13.36 -12.22
N LEU A 41 -10.21 14.29 -12.26
CA LEU A 41 -10.48 15.71 -12.53
C LEU A 41 -10.98 15.95 -13.96
N ILE A 42 -10.45 15.22 -14.95
CA ILE A 42 -11.00 15.26 -16.31
C ILE A 42 -12.45 14.75 -16.31
N LYS A 43 -12.74 13.70 -15.52
CA LYS A 43 -14.09 13.17 -15.31
C LYS A 43 -14.98 14.05 -14.43
N ALA A 44 -14.44 14.95 -13.61
CA ALA A 44 -15.21 15.89 -12.80
C ALA A 44 -16.04 16.83 -13.68
N SER A 45 -15.57 17.11 -14.90
CA SER A 45 -16.35 17.78 -15.96
C SER A 45 -17.67 17.08 -16.30
N PHE A 46 -17.79 15.78 -16.00
CA PHE A 46 -18.96 14.94 -16.23
C PHE A 46 -19.72 14.59 -14.93
N CYS A 47 -19.17 14.93 -13.75
CA CYS A 47 -19.84 14.71 -12.47
C CYS A 47 -20.75 15.89 -12.17
N ARG A 48 -22.00 15.64 -11.80
CA ARG A 48 -23.00 16.69 -11.63
C ARG A 48 -22.93 17.35 -10.25
N THR A 49 -22.32 16.67 -9.28
CA THR A 49 -22.18 17.16 -7.90
C THR A 49 -20.81 16.85 -7.31
N LYS A 50 -20.40 17.66 -6.33
CA LYS A 50 -19.14 17.47 -5.58
C LYS A 50 -19.13 16.15 -4.79
N ASP A 51 -20.30 15.74 -4.28
CA ASP A 51 -20.48 14.52 -3.48
C ASP A 51 -20.23 13.23 -4.32
N GLU A 52 -20.66 13.26 -5.59
CA GLU A 52 -20.40 12.18 -6.56
C GLU A 52 -18.91 12.08 -6.90
N LEU A 53 -18.22 13.22 -7.06
CA LEU A 53 -16.77 13.26 -7.25
C LEU A 53 -16.03 12.71 -6.02
N GLU A 54 -16.45 13.08 -4.81
CA GLU A 54 -15.85 12.63 -3.56
C GLU A 54 -15.99 11.11 -3.36
N LYS A 55 -17.18 10.55 -3.61
CA LYS A 55 -17.39 9.09 -3.61
C LYS A 55 -16.53 8.36 -4.64
N ASN A 56 -16.42 8.91 -5.84
CA ASN A 56 -15.58 8.31 -6.89
C ASN A 56 -14.10 8.34 -6.51
N LEU A 57 -13.61 9.43 -5.92
CA LEU A 57 -12.25 9.52 -5.41
C LEU A 57 -12.01 8.54 -4.26
N HIS A 58 -12.96 8.37 -3.33
CA HIS A 58 -12.82 7.41 -2.23
C HIS A 58 -12.81 5.95 -2.67
N SER A 59 -13.68 5.58 -3.62
CA SER A 59 -13.76 4.20 -4.12
C SER A 59 -12.58 3.80 -5.02
N THR A 60 -11.94 4.76 -5.70
CA THR A 60 -10.87 4.49 -6.68
C THR A 60 -9.48 4.87 -6.16
N LEU A 61 -9.31 6.11 -5.72
CA LEU A 61 -8.01 6.70 -5.42
C LEU A 61 -7.56 6.46 -3.97
N LEU A 62 -8.52 6.57 -3.06
CA LEU A 62 -8.31 6.47 -1.61
C LEU A 62 -8.81 5.14 -1.04
N ASN A 63 -9.01 4.13 -1.89
CA ASN A 63 -9.26 2.77 -1.44
C ASN A 63 -7.93 2.18 -0.92
N TYR A 64 -7.56 2.56 0.30
CA TYR A 64 -6.45 1.96 1.01
C TYR A 64 -6.93 0.64 1.59
N THR A 65 -6.47 -0.48 1.05
CA THR A 65 -6.43 -1.70 1.84
C THR A 65 -5.22 -1.58 2.76
N SER A 66 -5.45 -1.62 4.08
CA SER A 66 -4.35 -1.61 5.05
C SER A 66 -3.46 -2.83 4.80
N PRO A 67 -2.12 -2.69 4.79
CA PRO A 67 -1.21 -3.83 4.70
C PRO A 67 -1.52 -4.89 5.77
N ALA A 68 -1.98 -4.47 6.95
CA ALA A 68 -2.39 -5.38 8.02
C ALA A 68 -3.58 -6.28 7.61
N ILE A 69 -4.52 -5.76 6.82
CA ILE A 69 -5.66 -6.53 6.30
C ILE A 69 -5.17 -7.58 5.29
N ILE A 70 -4.28 -7.18 4.37
CA ILE A 70 -3.70 -8.11 3.38
C ILE A 70 -2.87 -9.20 4.07
N LEU A 71 -2.07 -8.82 5.07
CA LEU A 71 -1.24 -9.77 5.82
C LEU A 71 -2.10 -10.71 6.70
N ALA A 72 -3.22 -10.23 7.24
CA ALA A 72 -4.20 -11.09 7.92
C ALA A 72 -4.87 -12.08 6.94
N ASP A 73 -5.29 -11.63 5.74
CA ASP A 73 -5.87 -12.50 4.70
C ASP A 73 -4.89 -13.57 4.21
N LEU A 74 -3.60 -13.25 4.15
CA LEU A 74 -2.53 -14.20 3.79
C LEU A 74 -2.14 -15.13 4.95
N GLY A 75 -2.76 -14.98 6.13
CA GLY A 75 -2.53 -15.83 7.29
C GLY A 75 -1.24 -15.52 8.07
N PHE A 76 -0.59 -14.37 7.82
CA PHE A 76 0.57 -13.93 8.61
C PHE A 76 0.18 -13.45 10.01
N PHE A 77 -1.03 -12.93 10.16
CA PHE A 77 -1.64 -12.60 11.43
C PHE A 77 -2.96 -13.36 11.56
N LYS A 78 -3.35 -13.75 12.77
CA LYS A 78 -4.75 -14.13 13.01
C LYS A 78 -5.59 -12.90 12.70
N SER A 79 -6.67 -13.07 11.93
CA SER A 79 -7.68 -12.01 11.75
C SER A 79 -8.39 -11.77 13.10
N GLU A 80 -7.74 -11.06 14.00
CA GLU A 80 -8.31 -10.58 15.26
C GLU A 80 -8.28 -9.06 15.10
N THR A 81 -9.34 -8.38 14.68
CA THR A 81 -10.52 -8.08 15.51
C THR A 81 -10.38 -8.51 16.97
N GLU A 82 -9.42 -7.93 17.69
CA GLU A 82 -9.56 -7.70 19.12
C GLU A 82 -9.06 -6.31 19.49
N ASN A 83 -10.04 -5.40 19.55
CA ASN A 83 -10.12 -4.07 20.19
C ASN A 83 -9.21 -2.93 19.71
#